data_AF-A0A958XA14-F1
#
_entry.id   AF-A0A958XA14-F1
#
_cell.length_a   1.000
_cell.length_b   1.000
_cell.length_c   1.000
_cell.angle_alpha   90.00
_cell.angle_beta   90.00
_cell.angle_gamma   90.00
#
_symmetry.space_group_name_H-M   'P 1'
#
loop_
_entity.id
_entity.type
_entity.pdbx_description
1 polymer ?
#
loop_
_entity_poly.entity_id
_entity_poly.type
_entity_poly.pdbx_seq_one_letter_code
_entity_poly.pdbx_strand_id
1 'polypeptide(L)'
;MVTTKSLFSSEGLDDRSLDFLSAAIEKNNLPGFDYFEFKRALHSLAQMNLDEATAHKSAFATAATVGVTKEKLIETAAYYKNVVEKEKAQFDKALESQHATRVTAREEEVKRLRDQIERHKAEIARLQDEVAGYLNQIDQGENAVKLEAEKLEKTHSAFEKTHQAVLLQIDKDIENMHKHL
;
A
#
# COMPACT_ATOMS: atom_id res chain seq x y z
N MET A 1 -14.37 41.23 9.85
CA MET A 1 -13.26 41.71 9.00
C MET A 1 -13.32 40.95 7.69
N VAL A 2 -13.20 41.62 6.55
CA VAL A 2 -13.22 40.97 5.23
C VAL A 2 -11.91 40.20 5.05
N THR A 3 -11.99 38.87 4.92
CA THR A 3 -10.80 38.01 4.75
C THR A 3 -10.40 37.96 3.28
N THR A 4 -9.13 37.66 3.01
CA THR A 4 -8.63 37.47 1.63
C THR A 4 -9.44 36.44 0.89
N LYS A 5 -9.73 35.31 1.55
CA LYS A 5 -10.62 34.25 1.05
C LYS A 5 -11.98 34.80 0.58
N SER A 6 -12.63 35.62 1.41
CA SER A 6 -13.96 36.17 1.10
C SER A 6 -13.98 37.10 -0.11
N LEU A 7 -12.85 37.74 -0.44
CA LEU A 7 -12.73 38.63 -1.61
C LEU A 7 -12.65 37.87 -2.94
N PHE A 8 -12.29 36.59 -2.89
CA PHE A 8 -12.15 35.73 -4.07
C PHE A 8 -13.13 34.56 -4.07
N SER A 9 -14.05 34.51 -3.10
CA SER A 9 -15.05 33.45 -3.01
C SER A 9 -16.05 33.58 -4.17
N SER A 10 -16.18 32.52 -4.96
CA SER A 10 -17.22 32.37 -5.98
C SER A 10 -17.79 30.95 -5.95
N GLU A 11 -18.97 30.74 -6.52
CA GLU A 11 -19.56 29.40 -6.61
C GLU A 11 -18.66 28.45 -7.40
N GLY A 12 -18.53 27.20 -6.91
CA GLY A 12 -17.79 26.13 -7.59
C GLY A 12 -16.28 26.05 -7.29
N LEU A 13 -15.75 26.85 -6.36
CA LEU A 13 -14.33 26.79 -5.98
C LEU A 13 -14.07 25.73 -4.88
N ASP A 14 -12.91 25.07 -4.95
CA ASP A 14 -12.42 24.20 -3.89
C ASP A 14 -11.89 25.03 -2.72
N ASP A 15 -12.45 24.77 -1.53
CA ASP A 15 -12.23 25.60 -0.34
C ASP A 15 -10.76 25.58 0.13
N ARG A 16 -10.09 24.42 0.01
CA ARG A 16 -8.68 24.26 0.40
C ARG A 16 -7.74 24.96 -0.56
N SER A 17 -8.01 24.85 -1.86
CA SER A 17 -7.25 25.55 -2.90
C SER A 17 -7.38 27.06 -2.75
N LEU A 18 -8.59 27.53 -2.41
CA LEU A 18 -8.84 28.94 -2.13
C LEU A 18 -8.11 29.41 -0.87
N ASP A 19 -8.09 28.61 0.20
CA ASP A 19 -7.32 28.91 1.42
C ASP A 19 -5.82 29.00 1.13
N PHE A 20 -5.28 28.05 0.36
CA PHE A 20 -3.87 28.01 0.01
C PHE A 20 -3.44 29.24 -0.81
N LEU A 21 -4.20 29.59 -1.84
CA LEU A 21 -3.93 30.76 -2.67
C LEU A 21 -4.14 32.06 -1.90
N SER A 22 -5.15 32.13 -1.03
CA SER A 22 -5.40 33.30 -0.18
C SER A 22 -4.24 33.54 0.79
N ALA A 23 -3.73 32.48 1.43
CA ALA A 23 -2.57 32.57 2.32
C ALA A 23 -1.30 33.00 1.56
N ALA A 24 -1.11 32.52 0.33
CA ALA A 24 0.02 32.92 -0.49
C ALA A 24 -0.05 34.40 -0.90
N ILE A 25 -1.24 34.90 -1.24
CA ILE A 25 -1.47 36.32 -1.51
C ILE A 25 -1.19 37.16 -0.26
N GLU A 26 -1.71 36.76 0.91
CA GLU A 26 -1.47 37.46 2.18
C GLU A 26 0.01 37.52 2.55
N LYS A 27 0.74 36.42 2.35
CA LYS A 27 2.19 36.35 2.59
C LYS A 27 2.99 37.26 1.67
N ASN A 28 2.47 37.54 0.48
CA ASN A 28 3.08 38.43 -0.51
C ASN A 28 2.42 39.81 -0.53
N ASN A 29 1.68 40.20 0.52
CA ASN A 29 1.00 41.49 0.56
C ASN A 29 1.99 42.65 0.49
N LEU A 30 1.74 43.61 -0.41
CA LEU A 30 2.59 44.78 -0.60
C LEU A 30 2.29 45.84 0.47
N PRO A 31 3.28 46.62 0.91
CA PRO A 31 3.04 47.72 1.83
C PRO A 31 2.28 48.87 1.16
N GLY A 32 1.37 49.49 1.90
CA GLY A 32 0.59 50.64 1.45
C GLY A 32 -0.75 50.25 0.82
N PHE A 33 -1.40 51.23 0.16
CA PHE A 33 -2.67 50.99 -0.52
C PHE A 33 -2.40 50.45 -1.93
N ASP A 34 -2.84 49.23 -2.20
CA ASP A 34 -2.57 48.49 -3.43
C ASP A 34 -3.85 47.88 -4.05
N TYR A 35 -3.71 47.02 -5.06
CA TYR A 35 -4.85 46.30 -5.66
C TYR A 35 -5.71 45.56 -4.64
N PHE A 36 -5.11 44.98 -3.62
CA PHE A 36 -5.82 44.15 -2.65
C PHE A 36 -6.64 45.00 -1.68
N GLU A 37 -6.07 46.10 -1.20
CA GLU A 37 -6.81 47.10 -0.42
C GLU A 37 -7.87 47.83 -1.26
N PHE A 38 -7.60 48.07 -2.55
CA PHE A 38 -8.60 48.56 -3.50
C PHE A 38 -9.77 47.59 -3.62
N LYS A 39 -9.51 46.28 -3.74
CA LYS A 39 -10.55 45.26 -3.81
C LYS A 39 -11.36 45.15 -2.51
N ARG A 40 -10.73 45.32 -1.34
CA ARG A 40 -11.41 45.44 -0.04
C ARG A 40 -12.33 46.64 0.05
N ALA A 41 -11.88 47.79 -0.44
CA ALA A 41 -12.69 49.00 -0.53
C ALA A 41 -13.90 48.78 -1.45
N LEU A 42 -13.72 48.18 -2.63
CA LEU A 42 -14.81 47.83 -3.54
C LEU A 42 -15.83 46.90 -2.90
N HIS A 43 -15.37 45.84 -2.22
CA HIS A 43 -16.26 44.93 -1.51
C HIS A 43 -17.10 45.66 -0.45
N SER A 44 -16.49 46.57 0.30
CA SER A 44 -17.19 47.37 1.31
C SER A 44 -18.21 48.36 0.70
N LEU A 45 -17.86 48.97 -0.44
CA LEU A 45 -18.77 49.88 -1.17
C LEU A 45 -19.92 49.13 -1.85
N ALA A 46 -19.69 47.91 -2.33
CA ALA A 46 -20.74 47.06 -2.89
C ALA A 46 -21.81 46.71 -1.85
N GLN A 47 -21.43 46.54 -0.57
CA GLN A 47 -22.38 46.35 0.52
C GLN A 47 -23.30 47.56 0.77
N MET A 48 -22.95 48.73 0.23
CA MET A 48 -23.76 49.96 0.31
C MET A 48 -24.71 50.13 -0.90
N ASN A 49 -24.88 49.10 -1.75
CA ASN A 49 -25.69 49.13 -2.98
C ASN A 49 -25.29 50.24 -3.96
N LEU A 50 -24.01 50.64 -3.97
CA LEU A 50 -23.46 51.52 -5.00
C LEU A 50 -23.32 50.75 -6.32
N ASP A 51 -23.60 51.42 -7.44
CA ASP A 51 -23.31 50.85 -8.75
C ASP A 51 -21.80 50.67 -8.93
N GLU A 52 -21.42 49.69 -9.75
CA GLU A 52 -20.02 49.28 -9.93
C GLU A 52 -19.12 50.46 -10.36
N ALA A 53 -19.59 51.31 -11.27
CA ALA A 53 -18.80 52.43 -11.77
C ALA A 53 -18.57 53.48 -10.68
N THR A 54 -19.58 53.80 -9.88
CA THR A 54 -19.46 54.73 -8.75
C THR A 54 -18.59 54.15 -7.64
N ALA A 55 -18.72 52.85 -7.33
CA ALA A 55 -17.87 52.16 -6.35
C ALA A 55 -16.39 52.22 -6.74
N HIS A 56 -16.06 51.94 -8.01
CA HIS A 56 -14.69 52.01 -8.52
C HIS A 56 -14.12 53.43 -8.49
N LYS A 57 -14.89 54.43 -8.93
CA LYS A 57 -14.47 55.84 -8.88
C LYS A 57 -14.24 56.31 -7.44
N SER A 58 -15.12 55.91 -6.51
CA SER A 58 -15.05 56.29 -5.10
C SER A 58 -13.86 55.63 -4.39
N ALA A 59 -13.66 54.33 -4.59
CA ALA A 59 -12.49 53.62 -4.08
C ALA A 59 -11.18 54.22 -4.62
N PHE A 60 -11.16 54.58 -5.91
CA PHE A 60 -9.98 55.18 -6.54
C PHE A 60 -9.72 56.60 -6.04
N ALA A 61 -10.75 57.41 -5.83
CA ALA A 61 -10.61 58.74 -5.25
C ALA A 61 -9.97 58.66 -3.85
N THR A 62 -10.41 57.72 -3.02
CA THR A 62 -9.78 57.46 -1.71
C THR A 62 -8.32 57.02 -1.86
N ALA A 63 -8.02 56.08 -2.76
CA ALA A 63 -6.65 55.63 -3.03
C ALA A 63 -5.74 56.78 -3.51
N ALA A 64 -6.27 57.69 -4.34
CA ALA A 64 -5.52 58.82 -4.87
C ALA A 64 -5.14 59.83 -3.77
N THR A 65 -5.97 60.00 -2.72
CA THR A 65 -5.63 60.87 -1.57
C THR A 65 -4.41 60.39 -0.79
N VAL A 66 -4.09 59.09 -0.86
CA VAL A 66 -2.91 58.48 -0.25
C VAL A 66 -1.77 58.26 -1.26
N GLY A 67 -1.85 58.91 -2.43
CA GLY A 67 -0.77 58.94 -3.42
C GLY A 67 -0.75 57.78 -4.42
N VAL A 68 -1.81 56.96 -4.49
CA VAL A 68 -1.87 55.83 -5.42
C VAL A 68 -2.35 56.29 -6.80
N THR A 69 -1.62 55.88 -7.84
CA THR A 69 -2.01 56.10 -9.24
C THR A 69 -2.71 54.88 -9.83
N LYS A 70 -3.42 55.07 -10.95
CA LYS A 70 -4.05 53.96 -11.68
C LYS A 70 -3.02 52.94 -12.15
N GLU A 71 -1.89 53.43 -12.65
CA GLU A 71 -0.78 52.62 -13.13
C GLU A 71 -0.26 51.73 -12.00
N LYS A 72 -0.10 52.31 -10.80
CA LYS A 72 0.35 51.55 -9.62
C LYS A 72 -0.65 50.46 -9.20
N LEU A 73 -1.95 50.73 -9.27
CA LEU A 73 -2.98 49.70 -9.00
C LEU A 73 -2.91 48.55 -10.00
N ILE A 74 -2.72 48.85 -11.29
CA ILE A 74 -2.59 47.82 -12.33
C ILE A 74 -1.30 47.01 -12.13
N GLU A 75 -0.19 47.66 -11.80
CA GLU A 75 1.08 47.00 -11.50
C GLU A 75 0.96 46.04 -10.31
N THR A 76 0.33 46.50 -9.21
CA THR A 76 0.11 45.64 -8.03
C THR A 76 -0.86 44.50 -8.30
N ALA A 77 -1.88 44.71 -9.14
CA ALA A 77 -2.77 43.62 -9.60
C ALA A 77 -2.00 42.57 -10.41
N ALA A 78 -1.13 43.00 -11.33
CA ALA A 78 -0.27 42.11 -12.11
C ALA A 78 0.73 41.35 -11.22
N TYR A 79 1.25 41.99 -10.16
CA TYR A 79 2.09 41.34 -9.17
C TYR A 79 1.34 40.18 -8.48
N TYR A 80 0.13 40.40 -7.96
CA TYR A 80 -0.64 39.34 -7.31
C TYR A 80 -1.05 38.22 -8.27
N LYS A 81 -1.35 38.56 -9.53
CA LYS A 81 -1.56 37.56 -10.59
C LYS A 81 -0.32 36.66 -10.75
N ASN A 82 0.87 37.24 -10.82
CA ASN A 82 2.12 36.48 -10.91
C ASN A 82 2.39 35.62 -9.66
N VAL A 83 1.99 36.08 -8.47
CA VAL A 83 2.07 35.26 -7.24
C VAL A 83 1.20 34.01 -7.40
N VAL A 84 -0.05 34.16 -7.80
CA VAL A 84 -0.97 33.03 -8.01
C VAL A 84 -0.46 32.07 -9.10
N GLU A 85 0.09 32.59 -10.19
CA GLU A 85 0.70 31.77 -11.25
C GLU A 85 1.92 30.98 -10.75
N LYS A 86 2.77 31.58 -9.91
CA LYS A 86 3.91 30.90 -9.29
C LYS A 86 3.47 29.80 -8.32
N GLU A 87 2.44 30.05 -7.51
CA GLU A 87 1.90 29.04 -6.60
C GLU A 87 1.30 27.87 -7.37
N LYS A 88 0.59 28.12 -8.48
CA LYS A 88 0.12 27.06 -9.37
C LYS A 88 1.29 26.22 -9.90
N ALA A 89 2.35 26.83 -10.39
CA ALA A 89 3.50 26.10 -10.92
C ALA A 89 4.20 25.24 -9.84
N GLN A 90 4.28 25.75 -8.59
CA GLN A 90 4.80 24.97 -7.46
C GLN A 90 3.89 23.81 -7.10
N PHE A 91 2.57 24.02 -7.09
CA PHE A 91 1.59 22.98 -6.86
C PHE A 91 1.69 21.87 -7.91
N ASP A 92 1.72 22.21 -9.19
CA ASP A 92 1.84 21.24 -10.29
C ASP A 92 3.11 20.39 -10.14
N LYS A 93 4.24 21.02 -9.81
CA LYS A 93 5.51 20.33 -9.57
C LYS A 93 5.45 19.39 -8.36
N ALA A 94 4.84 19.83 -7.27
CA ALA A 94 4.67 19.01 -6.07
C ALA A 94 3.76 17.80 -6.35
N LEU A 95 2.68 18.01 -7.12
CA LEU A 95 1.76 16.96 -7.54
C LEU A 95 2.45 15.93 -8.43
N GLU A 96 3.22 16.39 -9.43
CA GLU A 96 4.00 15.51 -10.30
C GLU A 96 5.01 14.68 -9.51
N SER A 97 5.76 15.32 -8.61
CA SER A 97 6.71 14.62 -7.74
C SER A 97 6.01 13.59 -6.85
N GLN A 98 4.87 13.94 -6.26
CA GLN A 98 4.12 13.01 -5.41
C GLN A 98 3.51 11.85 -6.21
N HIS A 99 3.04 12.12 -7.43
CA HIS A 99 2.55 11.11 -8.34
C HIS A 99 3.68 10.14 -8.72
N ALA A 100 4.83 10.65 -9.18
CA ALA A 100 5.98 9.85 -9.53
C ALA A 100 6.43 8.96 -8.36
N THR A 101 6.62 9.53 -7.16
CA THR A 101 7.05 8.75 -5.99
C THR A 101 6.03 7.66 -5.61
N ARG A 102 4.73 7.97 -5.59
CA ARG A 102 3.70 7.00 -5.20
C ARG A 102 3.49 5.91 -6.23
N VAL A 103 3.59 6.24 -7.51
CA VAL A 103 3.45 5.26 -8.59
C VAL A 103 4.68 4.36 -8.63
N THR A 104 5.89 4.93 -8.64
CA THR A 104 7.13 4.15 -8.63
C THR A 104 7.22 3.22 -7.42
N ALA A 105 6.91 3.71 -6.21
CA ALA A 105 6.91 2.86 -5.02
C ALA A 105 5.91 1.69 -5.12
N ARG A 106 4.74 1.91 -5.75
CA ARG A 106 3.76 0.84 -6.00
C ARG A 106 4.24 -0.14 -7.07
N GLU A 107 4.88 0.34 -8.14
CA GLU A 107 5.46 -0.50 -9.18
C GLU A 107 6.56 -1.41 -8.63
N GLU A 108 7.45 -0.87 -7.80
CA GLU A 108 8.50 -1.62 -7.11
C GLU A 108 7.91 -2.70 -6.18
N GLU A 109 6.87 -2.35 -5.42
CA GLU A 109 6.19 -3.31 -4.53
C GLU A 109 5.51 -4.43 -5.32
N VAL A 110 4.82 -4.11 -6.42
CA VAL A 110 4.21 -5.11 -7.31
C VAL A 110 5.26 -6.03 -7.89
N LYS A 111 6.41 -5.50 -8.31
CA LYS A 111 7.54 -6.31 -8.80
C LYS A 111 8.07 -7.23 -7.71
N ARG A 112 8.30 -6.72 -6.50
CA ARG A 112 8.77 -7.49 -5.34
C ARG A 112 7.83 -8.65 -5.01
N LEU A 113 6.51 -8.40 -5.03
CA LEU A 113 5.50 -9.42 -4.78
C LEU A 113 5.47 -10.49 -5.88
N ARG A 114 5.61 -10.11 -7.15
CA ARG A 114 5.72 -11.08 -8.26
C ARG A 114 6.93 -11.99 -8.09
N ASP A 115 8.09 -11.42 -7.73
CA ASP A 115 9.31 -12.20 -7.50
C ASP A 115 9.15 -13.15 -6.30
N GLN A 116 8.43 -12.74 -5.24
CA GLN A 116 8.11 -13.61 -4.10
C GLN A 116 7.18 -14.77 -4.50
N ILE A 117 6.17 -14.51 -5.34
CA ILE A 117 5.26 -15.53 -5.84
C ILE A 117 6.03 -16.62 -6.59
N GLU A 118 6.94 -16.24 -7.51
CA GLU A 118 7.70 -17.22 -8.29
C GLU A 118 8.66 -18.04 -7.41
N ARG A 119 9.29 -17.42 -6.41
CA ARG A 119 10.09 -18.17 -5.42
C ARG A 119 9.27 -19.18 -4.64
N HIS A 120 8.10 -18.79 -4.13
CA HIS A 120 7.24 -19.70 -3.38
C HIS A 120 6.65 -20.81 -4.25
N LYS A 121 6.34 -20.56 -5.53
CA LYS A 121 5.96 -21.62 -6.47
C LYS A 121 7.05 -22.66 -6.64
N ALA A 122 8.30 -22.23 -6.81
CA ALA A 122 9.45 -23.14 -6.91
C ALA A 122 9.63 -23.96 -5.62
N GLU A 123 9.45 -23.33 -4.47
CA GLU A 123 9.52 -24.01 -3.17
C GLU A 123 8.40 -25.03 -2.97
N ILE A 124 7.17 -24.71 -3.39
CA ILE A 124 6.04 -25.64 -3.39
C ILE A 124 6.34 -26.86 -4.26
N ALA A 125 6.87 -26.66 -5.47
CA ALA A 125 7.22 -27.76 -6.35
C ALA A 125 8.27 -28.68 -5.72
N ARG A 126 9.33 -28.10 -5.12
CA ARG A 126 10.37 -28.86 -4.41
C ARG A 126 9.79 -29.66 -3.25
N LEU A 127 8.91 -29.06 -2.45
CA LEU A 127 8.26 -29.73 -1.32
C LEU A 127 7.33 -30.86 -1.80
N GLN A 128 6.65 -30.69 -2.93
CA GLN A 128 5.83 -31.75 -3.53
C GLN A 128 6.69 -32.94 -3.98
N ASP A 129 7.84 -32.69 -4.59
CA ASP A 129 8.80 -33.74 -4.97
C ASP A 129 9.34 -34.49 -3.73
N GLU A 130 9.66 -33.77 -2.66
CA GLU A 130 10.09 -34.39 -1.39
C GLU A 130 9.00 -35.27 -0.78
N VAL A 131 7.76 -34.80 -0.76
CA VAL A 131 6.60 -35.57 -0.29
C VAL A 131 6.43 -36.86 -1.11
N ALA A 132 6.55 -36.77 -2.43
CA ALA A 132 6.48 -37.95 -3.30
C ALA A 132 7.62 -38.95 -3.00
N GLY A 133 8.83 -38.44 -2.73
CA GLY A 133 9.96 -39.25 -2.30
C GLY A 133 9.69 -40.01 -1.00
N TYR A 134 9.16 -39.34 0.02
CA TYR A 134 8.83 -39.97 1.29
C TYR A 134 7.71 -41.00 1.18
N LEU A 135 6.68 -40.76 0.37
CA LEU A 135 5.62 -41.73 0.12
C LEU A 135 6.15 -43.03 -0.50
N ASN A 136 7.10 -42.93 -1.43
CA ASN A 136 7.75 -44.11 -2.01
C ASN A 136 8.60 -44.86 -0.97
N GLN A 137 9.34 -44.15 -0.11
CA GLN A 137 10.11 -44.79 0.96
C GLN A 137 9.21 -45.51 1.97
N ILE A 138 8.05 -44.94 2.29
CA ILE A 138 7.05 -45.58 3.16
C ILE A 138 6.56 -46.89 2.54
N ASP A 139 6.13 -46.86 1.27
CA ASP A 139 5.64 -48.07 0.57
C ASP A 139 6.70 -49.18 0.53
N GLN A 140 7.96 -48.83 0.23
CA GLN A 140 9.07 -49.78 0.25
C GLN A 140 9.30 -50.36 1.65
N GLY A 141 9.24 -49.52 2.68
CA GLY A 141 9.39 -49.93 4.08
C GLY A 141 8.27 -50.87 4.52
N GLU A 142 7.01 -50.57 4.21
CA GLU A 142 5.85 -51.40 4.53
C GLU A 142 5.95 -52.78 3.85
N ASN A 143 6.34 -52.82 2.58
CA ASN A 143 6.56 -54.06 1.85
C ASN A 143 7.70 -54.89 2.47
N ALA A 144 8.81 -54.26 2.86
CA ALA A 144 9.92 -54.93 3.52
C ALA A 144 9.51 -55.51 4.88
N VAL A 145 8.79 -54.73 5.70
CA VAL A 145 8.27 -55.18 7.01
C VAL A 145 7.36 -56.40 6.84
N LYS A 146 6.45 -56.36 5.86
CA LYS A 146 5.55 -57.48 5.58
C LYS A 146 6.31 -58.75 5.19
N LEU A 147 7.28 -58.63 4.27
CA LEU A 147 8.09 -59.76 3.82
C LEU A 147 8.91 -60.38 4.95
N GLU A 148 9.53 -59.56 5.80
CA GLU A 148 10.29 -60.06 6.94
C GLU A 148 9.40 -60.70 8.01
N ALA A 149 8.20 -60.13 8.27
CA ALA A 149 7.21 -60.74 9.16
C ALA A 149 6.76 -62.12 8.64
N GLU A 150 6.48 -62.26 7.34
CA GLU A 150 6.10 -63.54 6.74
C GLU A 150 7.22 -64.58 6.81
N LYS A 151 8.49 -64.18 6.65
CA LYS A 151 9.64 -65.08 6.82
C LYS A 151 9.79 -65.54 8.26
N LEU A 152 9.70 -64.63 9.22
CA LEU A 152 9.80 -64.96 10.64
C LEU A 152 8.70 -65.94 11.06
N GLU A 153 7.47 -65.71 10.62
CA GLU A 153 6.34 -66.60 10.91
C GLU A 153 6.56 -68.01 10.31
N LYS A 154 7.06 -68.08 9.06
CA LYS A 154 7.40 -69.37 8.43
C LYS A 154 8.50 -70.10 9.20
N THR A 155 9.56 -69.41 9.61
CA THR A 155 10.65 -70.00 10.39
C THR A 155 10.15 -70.46 11.76
N HIS A 156 9.34 -69.65 12.44
CA HIS A 156 8.72 -70.01 13.72
C HIS A 156 7.84 -71.26 13.59
N SER A 157 6.93 -71.28 12.62
CA SER A 157 6.06 -72.44 12.37
C SER A 157 6.85 -73.70 12.00
N ALA A 158 7.91 -73.56 11.20
CA ALA A 158 8.78 -74.68 10.84
C ALA A 158 9.52 -75.23 12.08
N PHE A 159 10.05 -74.36 12.92
CA PHE A 159 10.72 -74.75 14.16
C PHE A 159 9.78 -75.48 15.11
N GLU A 160 8.58 -74.95 15.36
CA GLU A 160 7.57 -75.59 16.22
C GLU A 160 7.19 -76.98 15.73
N LYS A 161 6.99 -77.15 14.42
CA LYS A 161 6.71 -78.47 13.83
C LYS A 161 7.87 -79.44 14.03
N THR A 162 9.10 -78.99 13.81
CA THR A 162 10.30 -79.82 14.03
C THR A 162 10.46 -80.19 15.51
N HIS A 163 10.26 -79.22 16.42
CA HIS A 163 10.31 -79.42 17.86
C HIS A 163 9.29 -80.47 18.32
N GLN A 164 8.02 -80.34 17.90
CA GLN A 164 6.96 -81.30 18.22
C GLN A 164 7.27 -82.70 17.67
N ALA A 165 7.77 -82.80 16.44
CA ALA A 165 8.13 -84.09 15.84
C ALA A 165 9.27 -84.79 16.60
N VAL A 166 10.28 -84.03 17.05
CA VAL A 166 11.39 -84.56 17.86
C VAL A 166 10.88 -85.05 19.21
N LEU A 167 10.02 -84.28 19.90
CA LEU A 167 9.43 -84.71 21.18
C LEU A 167 8.63 -86.02 21.03
N LEU A 168 7.75 -86.10 20.02
CA LEU A 168 6.98 -87.32 19.76
C LEU A 168 7.85 -88.54 19.49
N GLN A 169 8.97 -88.35 18.78
CA GLN A 169 9.92 -89.42 18.52
C GLN A 169 10.62 -89.87 19.81
N ILE A 170 11.06 -88.91 20.65
CA ILE A 170 11.66 -89.20 21.95
C ILE A 170 10.67 -89.96 22.84
N ASP A 171 9.41 -89.51 22.94
CA ASP A 171 8.38 -90.17 23.75
C ASP A 171 8.13 -91.60 23.27
N LYS A 172 8.05 -91.81 21.95
CA LYS A 172 7.91 -93.15 21.36
C LYS A 172 9.10 -94.04 21.67
N ASP A 173 10.31 -93.50 21.62
CA ASP A 173 11.54 -94.23 21.94
C ASP A 173 11.57 -94.61 23.43
N ILE A 174 11.18 -93.71 24.33
CA ILE A 174 11.00 -93.98 25.77
C ILE A 174 9.99 -95.12 26.00
N GLU A 175 8.83 -95.08 25.33
CA GLU A 175 7.85 -96.17 25.42
C GLU A 175 8.41 -97.52 24.96
N ASN A 176 9.15 -97.53 23.86
CA ASN A 176 9.77 -98.75 23.33
C ASN A 176 10.83 -99.29 24.29
N MET A 177 11.63 -98.42 24.90
CA MET A 177 12.59 -98.81 25.93
C MET A 177 11.87 -99.46 27.13
N HIS A 178 10.78 -98.88 27.62
CA HIS A 178 9.99 -99.49 28.70
C HIS A 178 9.35 -100.84 28.33
N LYS A 179 9.05 -101.09 27.05
CA LYS A 179 8.42 -102.33 26.58
C LYS A 179 9.41 -103.46 26.32
N HIS A 180 10.66 -103.14 25.97
CA HIS A 180 11.61 -104.10 25.40
C HIS A 180 12.92 -104.26 26.18
N LEU A 181 13.23 -103.38 27.13
CA LEU A 181 14.34 -103.51 28.07
C LEU A 181 13.82 -103.89 29.45
#